data_AF-A0A1D3K8L2-F1
#
_entry.id   AF-A0A1D3K8L2-F1
#
_cell.length_a   1.000
_cell.length_b   1.000
_cell.length_c   1.000
_cell.angle_alpha   90.00
_cell.angle_beta   90.00
_cell.angle_gamma   90.00
#
_symmetry.space_group_name_H-M   'P 1'
#
loop_
_entity.id
_entity.type
_entity.pdbx_description
1 polymer ?
#
loop_
_entity_poly.entity_id
_entity_poly.type
_entity_poly.pdbx_seq_one_letter_code
_entity_poly.pdbx_strand_id
1 'polypeptide(L)'
;MENSERMLGGLGVQFKLMLMFSLVISVGLIVTFSGFYSVYALSGLLEKSGLIGDLKVEVLNLKAVERQYLFLHDEQTLQDRNSAVERIKSSIEVALPLFLSPAANDLNGLTGELVTHDRTFSGLVRASVPNNPGLAQGVLVTWREETEQLAGQYASLEKSVDKLMSDLVRDRDDKVALVYTLLVGASVIAILIAACGVWFISRQLVPPLKATVRLAERIASGDLVDVEESWLFAFKGVADF
;
A
#
# COMPACT_ATOMS: atom_id res chain seq x y z
N MET A 1 37.11 16.73 -41.40
CA MET A 1 36.29 16.53 -40.18
C MET A 1 35.38 17.75 -39.94
N GLU A 2 34.81 18.34 -40.99
CA GLU A 2 34.13 19.66 -40.93
C GLU A 2 32.61 19.57 -41.17
N ASN A 3 32.11 18.38 -41.53
CA ASN A 3 30.71 18.20 -41.92
C ASN A 3 29.78 17.78 -40.77
N SER A 4 30.32 17.33 -39.63
CA SER A 4 29.52 16.93 -38.47
C SER A 4 29.01 18.12 -37.65
N GLU A 5 29.68 19.28 -37.71
CA GLU A 5 29.25 20.47 -36.97
C GLU A 5 28.09 21.21 -37.64
N ARG A 6 27.94 21.08 -38.97
CA ARG A 6 26.83 21.67 -39.73
C ARG A 6 25.51 20.92 -39.56
N MET A 7 25.55 19.62 -39.28
CA MET A 7 24.35 18.83 -39.01
C MET A 7 23.78 19.08 -37.60
N LEU A 8 24.53 19.67 -36.67
CA LEU A 8 24.06 19.96 -35.30
C LEU A 8 23.44 21.36 -35.14
N GLY A 9 23.54 22.23 -36.16
CA GLY A 9 23.00 23.60 -36.12
C GLY A 9 21.48 23.71 -36.24
N GLY A 10 20.84 22.82 -37.00
CA GLY A 10 19.37 22.78 -37.19
C GLY A 10 18.61 21.91 -36.19
N LEU A 11 19.32 21.00 -35.51
CA LEU A 11 18.76 20.11 -34.48
C LEU A 11 18.57 20.78 -33.11
N GLY A 12 19.08 22.01 -32.94
CA GLY A 12 19.23 22.63 -31.62
C GLY A 12 17.95 23.07 -30.92
N VAL A 13 16.84 23.36 -31.61
CA VAL A 13 15.60 23.88 -30.98
C VAL A 13 14.59 22.76 -30.74
N GLN A 14 14.30 21.94 -31.75
CA GLN A 14 13.33 20.83 -31.63
C GLN A 14 13.79 19.75 -30.64
N PHE A 15 15.09 19.44 -30.61
CA PHE A 15 15.65 18.50 -29.64
C PHE A 15 15.59 19.05 -28.20
N LYS A 16 15.83 20.35 -28.00
CA LYS A 16 15.67 21.00 -26.68
C LYS A 16 14.22 20.98 -26.21
N LEU A 17 13.26 21.14 -27.12
CA LEU A 17 11.84 21.08 -26.80
C LEU A 17 11.39 19.64 -26.45
N MET A 18 11.80 18.64 -27.22
CA MET A 18 11.51 17.23 -26.95
C MET A 18 12.09 16.75 -25.62
N LEU A 19 13.31 17.17 -25.28
CA LEU A 19 13.96 16.78 -24.03
C LEU A 19 13.19 17.29 -22.80
N MET A 20 12.67 18.53 -22.86
CA MET A 20 11.86 19.11 -21.79
C MET A 20 10.47 18.48 -21.71
N PHE A 21 9.85 18.23 -22.87
CA PHE A 21 8.56 17.55 -22.92
C PHE A 21 8.65 16.12 -22.35
N SER A 22 9.72 15.40 -22.69
CA SER A 22 10.02 14.08 -22.14
C SER A 22 10.25 14.12 -20.63
N LEU A 23 10.99 15.13 -20.14
CA LEU A 23 11.21 15.34 -18.71
C LEU A 23 9.88 15.54 -17.95
N VAL A 24 8.99 16.38 -18.47
CA VAL A 24 7.68 16.65 -17.86
C VAL A 24 6.80 15.40 -17.84
N ILE A 25 6.76 14.65 -18.94
CA ILE A 25 6.00 13.39 -19.01
C ILE A 25 6.57 12.36 -18.03
N SER A 26 7.90 12.24 -17.94
CA SER A 26 8.56 11.33 -16.99
C SER A 26 8.16 11.63 -15.55
N VAL A 27 8.16 12.91 -15.17
CA VAL A 27 7.70 13.35 -13.84
C VAL A 27 6.23 12.99 -13.61
N GLY A 28 5.35 13.27 -14.58
CA GLY A 28 3.93 12.92 -14.48
C GLY A 28 3.71 11.41 -14.33
N LEU A 29 4.51 10.60 -15.01
CA LEU A 29 4.48 9.15 -14.91
C LEU A 29 4.94 8.65 -13.54
N ILE A 30 6.00 9.26 -12.97
CA ILE A 30 6.48 8.96 -11.62
C ILE A 30 5.41 9.30 -10.58
N VAL A 31 4.76 10.46 -10.70
CA VAL A 31 3.69 10.88 -9.78
C VAL A 31 2.50 9.93 -9.86
N THR A 32 2.08 9.56 -11.07
CA THR A 32 0.97 8.61 -11.28
C THR A 32 1.30 7.23 -10.71
N PHE A 33 2.51 6.74 -10.98
CA PHE A 33 3.00 5.46 -10.46
C PHE A 33 3.08 5.48 -8.92
N SER A 34 3.60 6.57 -8.34
CA SER A 34 3.68 6.75 -6.88
C SER A 34 2.31 6.80 -6.22
N GLY A 35 1.34 7.49 -6.84
CA GLY A 35 -0.05 7.51 -6.37
C GLY A 35 -0.68 6.13 -6.39
N PHE A 36 -0.50 5.37 -7.47
CA PHE A 36 -1.00 4.00 -7.56
C PHE A 36 -0.35 3.06 -6.53
N TYR A 37 0.97 3.17 -6.38
CA TYR A 37 1.73 2.41 -5.38
C TYR A 37 1.28 2.70 -3.94
N SER A 38 1.00 3.97 -3.62
CA SER A 38 0.51 4.38 -2.29
C SER A 38 -0.83 3.73 -1.95
N VAL A 39 -1.78 3.74 -2.89
CA VAL A 39 -3.09 3.10 -2.70
C VAL A 39 -2.95 1.59 -2.59
N TYR A 40 -2.14 0.97 -3.45
CA TYR A 40 -1.89 -0.47 -3.41
C TYR A 40 -1.27 -0.91 -2.07
N ALA A 41 -0.27 -0.17 -1.59
CA ALA A 41 0.36 -0.41 -0.29
C ALA A 41 -0.63 -0.27 0.87
N LEU A 42 -1.51 0.74 0.83
CA LEU A 42 -2.52 0.96 1.86
C LEU A 42 -3.57 -0.16 1.89
N SER A 43 -4.08 -0.56 0.71
CA SER A 43 -5.11 -1.61 0.61
C SER A 43 -4.63 -2.95 1.16
N GLY A 44 -3.42 -3.39 0.78
CA GLY A 44 -2.87 -4.66 1.29
C GLY A 44 -2.55 -4.64 2.79
N LEU A 45 -2.40 -3.47 3.40
CA LEU A 45 -2.22 -3.31 4.85
C LEU A 45 -3.56 -3.28 5.60
N LEU A 46 -4.61 -2.70 5.00
CA LEU A 46 -5.96 -2.70 5.57
C LEU A 46 -6.55 -4.12 5.63
N GLU A 47 -6.32 -4.92 4.60
CA GLU A 47 -6.74 -6.33 4.57
C GLU A 47 -6.11 -7.13 5.73
N LYS A 48 -4.80 -6.97 5.93
CA LYS A 48 -4.06 -7.61 7.04
C LYS A 48 -4.57 -7.16 8.41
N SER A 49 -4.77 -5.85 8.59
CA SER A 49 -5.28 -5.30 9.85
C SER A 49 -6.73 -5.71 10.12
N GLY A 50 -7.55 -5.85 9.07
CA GLY A 50 -8.94 -6.31 9.15
C GLY A 50 -9.00 -7.75 9.65
N LEU A 51 -8.21 -8.65 9.04
CA LEU A 51 -8.16 -10.06 9.43
C LEU A 51 -7.77 -10.28 10.89
N ILE A 52 -6.78 -9.54 11.40
CA ILE A 52 -6.37 -9.64 12.82
C ILE A 52 -7.43 -9.00 13.75
N GLY A 53 -8.10 -7.95 13.29
CA GLY A 53 -9.25 -7.36 14.01
C GLY A 53 -10.40 -8.36 14.16
N ASP A 54 -10.77 -9.03 13.07
CA ASP A 54 -11.81 -10.06 13.06
C ASP A 54 -11.41 -11.26 13.94
N LEU A 55 -10.13 -11.66 13.88
CA LEU A 55 -9.59 -12.71 14.75
C LEU A 55 -9.75 -12.37 16.24
N LYS A 56 -9.47 -11.12 16.63
CA LYS A 56 -9.68 -10.66 18.01
C LYS A 56 -11.14 -10.77 18.42
N VAL A 57 -12.06 -10.34 17.55
CA VAL A 57 -13.50 -10.42 17.82
C VAL A 57 -13.94 -11.87 17.99
N GLU A 58 -13.45 -12.79 17.16
CA GLU A 58 -13.82 -14.21 17.26
C GLU A 58 -13.26 -14.87 18.53
N VAL A 59 -12.05 -14.49 18.99
CA VAL A 59 -11.52 -14.95 20.29
C VAL A 59 -12.40 -14.46 21.46
N LEU A 60 -12.86 -13.22 21.41
CA LEU A 60 -13.79 -12.69 22.42
C LEU A 60 -15.16 -13.37 22.35
N ASN A 61 -15.64 -13.70 21.15
CA ASN A 61 -16.87 -14.44 20.94
C ASN A 61 -16.76 -15.86 21.49
N LEU A 62 -15.65 -16.56 21.25
CA LEU A 62 -15.37 -17.88 21.83
C LEU A 62 -15.48 -17.85 23.35
N LYS A 63 -14.89 -16.84 24.00
CA LYS A 63 -15.00 -16.64 25.46
C LYS A 63 -16.44 -16.42 25.91
N ALA A 64 -17.23 -15.69 25.12
CA ALA A 64 -18.64 -15.45 25.43
C ALA A 64 -19.47 -16.74 25.33
N VAL A 65 -19.28 -17.52 24.26
CA VAL A 65 -20.01 -18.77 24.02
C VAL A 65 -19.60 -19.85 25.03
N GLU A 66 -18.32 -19.98 25.37
CA GLU A 66 -17.89 -20.92 26.42
C GLU A 66 -18.48 -20.54 27.77
N ARG A 67 -18.50 -19.24 28.10
CA ARG A 67 -19.17 -18.77 29.31
C ARG A 67 -20.65 -19.11 29.31
N GLN A 68 -21.33 -18.94 28.18
CA GLN A 68 -22.73 -19.32 28.03
C GLN A 68 -22.95 -20.83 28.21
N TYR A 69 -22.06 -21.66 27.67
CA TYR A 69 -22.13 -23.12 27.85
C TYR A 69 -21.99 -23.51 29.32
N LEU A 70 -21.07 -22.86 30.04
CA LEU A 70 -20.89 -23.10 31.48
C LEU A 70 -22.12 -22.74 32.32
N PHE A 71 -23.04 -21.91 31.81
CA PHE A 71 -24.29 -21.57 32.48
C PHE A 71 -25.46 -22.48 32.05
N LEU A 72 -25.57 -22.80 30.76
CA LEU A 72 -26.74 -23.49 30.20
C LEU A 72 -26.53 -25.01 30.05
N HIS A 73 -25.28 -25.47 29.97
CA HIS A 73 -24.88 -26.86 29.72
C HIS A 73 -25.60 -27.51 28.54
N ASP A 74 -25.87 -26.73 27.50
CA ASP A 74 -26.65 -27.14 26.33
C ASP A 74 -25.76 -27.57 25.16
N GLU A 75 -26.21 -28.58 24.42
CA GLU A 75 -25.51 -29.14 23.25
C GLU A 75 -25.43 -28.11 22.11
N GLN A 76 -26.45 -27.25 21.96
CA GLN A 76 -26.43 -26.19 20.96
C GLN A 76 -25.28 -25.21 21.22
N THR A 77 -25.03 -24.87 22.49
CA THR A 77 -23.94 -23.94 22.83
C THR A 77 -22.56 -24.59 22.62
N LEU A 78 -22.44 -25.91 22.77
CA LEU A 78 -21.22 -26.64 22.38
C LEU A 78 -20.98 -26.60 20.87
N GLN A 79 -22.05 -26.72 20.07
CA GLN A 79 -21.95 -26.61 18.62
C GLN A 79 -21.53 -25.20 18.20
N ASP A 80 -22.11 -24.16 18.81
CA ASP A 80 -21.74 -22.75 18.56
C ASP A 80 -20.27 -22.50 18.90
N ARG A 81 -19.80 -23.07 20.00
CA ARG A 81 -18.41 -22.98 20.46
C ARG A 81 -17.45 -23.67 19.49
N ASN A 82 -17.76 -24.88 19.05
CA ASN A 82 -16.95 -25.59 18.06
C ASN A 82 -16.91 -24.83 16.73
N SER A 83 -18.02 -24.23 16.33
CA SER A 83 -18.08 -23.36 15.15
C SER A 83 -17.20 -22.12 15.32
N ALA A 84 -17.16 -21.51 16.52
CA ALA A 84 -16.28 -20.39 16.83
C ALA A 84 -14.80 -20.77 16.72
N VAL A 85 -14.41 -21.91 17.30
CA VAL A 85 -13.03 -22.42 17.17
C VAL A 85 -12.65 -22.65 15.70
N GLU A 86 -13.55 -23.20 14.90
CA GLU A 86 -13.30 -23.44 13.48
C GLU A 86 -13.16 -22.13 12.69
N ARG A 87 -13.97 -21.11 13.02
CA ARG A 87 -13.81 -19.76 12.46
C ARG A 87 -12.46 -19.17 12.79
N ILE A 88 -12.00 -19.26 14.05
CA ILE A 88 -10.67 -18.78 14.46
C ILE A 88 -9.57 -19.50 13.66
N LYS A 89 -9.63 -20.84 13.55
CA LYS A 89 -8.65 -21.61 12.77
C LYS A 89 -8.62 -21.19 11.31
N SER A 90 -9.79 -21.05 10.69
CA SER A 90 -9.92 -20.60 9.30
C SER A 90 -9.37 -19.19 9.11
N SER A 91 -9.67 -18.26 10.02
CA SER A 91 -9.10 -16.90 10.00
C SER A 91 -7.58 -16.91 10.09
N ILE A 92 -7.00 -17.77 10.93
CA ILE A 92 -5.54 -17.91 11.02
C ILE A 92 -4.96 -18.52 9.74
N GLU A 93 -5.61 -19.52 9.15
CA GLU A 93 -5.16 -20.16 7.90
C GLU A 93 -5.17 -19.18 6.72
N VAL A 94 -6.22 -18.36 6.61
CA VAL A 94 -6.31 -17.28 5.60
C VAL A 94 -5.27 -16.18 5.87
N ALA A 95 -5.01 -15.85 7.14
CA ALA A 95 -4.02 -14.86 7.52
C ALA A 95 -2.58 -15.32 7.20
N LEU A 96 -2.25 -16.58 7.50
CA LEU A 96 -0.89 -17.12 7.44
C LEU A 96 -0.09 -16.77 6.15
N PRO A 97 -0.61 -16.97 4.92
CA PRO A 97 0.12 -16.67 3.69
C PRO A 97 0.31 -15.16 3.44
N LEU A 98 -0.48 -14.28 4.08
CA LEU A 98 -0.39 -12.83 3.92
C LEU A 98 0.70 -12.20 4.81
N PHE A 99 1.15 -12.93 5.83
CA PHE A 99 2.16 -12.47 6.78
C PHE A 99 3.51 -13.12 6.52
N LEU A 100 4.55 -12.28 6.39
CA LEU A 100 5.94 -12.73 6.48
C LEU A 100 6.41 -12.69 7.94
N SER A 101 7.51 -13.37 8.25
CA SER A 101 8.15 -13.35 9.57
C SER A 101 8.45 -11.90 10.01
N PRO A 102 8.22 -11.49 11.29
CA PRO A 102 7.91 -12.29 12.49
C PRO A 102 6.42 -12.60 12.76
N ALA A 103 5.48 -11.90 12.11
CA ALA A 103 4.04 -12.05 12.38
C ALA A 103 3.52 -13.47 12.12
N ALA A 104 4.09 -14.18 11.14
CA ALA A 104 3.80 -15.59 10.90
C ALA A 104 4.13 -16.49 12.11
N ASN A 105 5.19 -16.17 12.87
CA ASN A 105 5.57 -16.95 14.05
C ASN A 105 4.57 -16.73 15.19
N ASP A 106 4.10 -15.49 15.37
CA ASP A 106 3.10 -15.17 16.38
C ASP A 106 1.74 -15.83 16.05
N LEU A 107 1.33 -15.89 14.77
CA LEU A 107 0.13 -16.62 14.33
C LEU A 107 0.24 -18.15 14.54
N ASN A 108 1.43 -18.71 14.32
CA ASN A 108 1.70 -20.11 14.65
C ASN A 108 1.64 -20.35 16.16
N GLY A 109 2.15 -19.41 16.96
CA GLY A 109 2.02 -19.41 18.42
C GLY A 109 0.56 -19.40 18.87
N LEU A 110 -0.26 -18.52 18.29
CA LEU A 110 -1.71 -18.47 18.53
C LEU A 110 -2.42 -19.77 18.19
N THR A 111 -2.06 -20.41 17.08
CA THR A 111 -2.60 -21.73 16.73
C THR A 111 -2.28 -22.75 17.81
N GLY A 112 -1.05 -22.75 18.34
CA GLY A 112 -0.62 -23.64 19.42
C GLY A 112 -1.38 -23.39 20.73
N GLU A 113 -1.58 -22.12 21.10
CA GLU A 113 -2.38 -21.73 22.26
C GLU A 113 -3.85 -22.15 22.11
N LEU A 114 -4.47 -21.90 20.94
CA LEU A 114 -5.85 -22.27 20.65
C LEU A 114 -6.07 -23.79 20.70
N VAL A 115 -5.15 -24.58 20.15
CA VAL A 115 -5.20 -26.05 20.21
C VAL A 115 -5.06 -26.55 21.65
N THR A 116 -4.21 -25.90 22.46
CA THR A 116 -4.05 -26.26 23.87
C THR A 116 -5.33 -25.96 24.64
N HIS A 117 -5.92 -24.78 24.42
CA HIS A 117 -7.20 -24.38 24.99
C HIS A 117 -8.32 -25.35 24.63
N ASP A 118 -8.42 -25.72 23.35
CA ASP A 118 -9.42 -26.66 22.85
C ASP A 118 -9.34 -28.04 23.53
N ARG A 119 -8.11 -28.54 23.75
CA ARG A 119 -7.88 -29.79 24.47
C ARG A 119 -8.29 -29.69 25.95
N THR A 120 -7.93 -28.59 26.62
CA THR A 120 -8.30 -28.35 28.02
C THR A 120 -9.83 -28.33 28.15
N PHE A 121 -10.53 -27.52 27.36
CA PHE A 121 -11.99 -27.43 27.38
C PHE A 121 -12.67 -28.77 27.11
N SER A 122 -12.23 -29.49 26.06
CA SER A 122 -12.78 -30.81 25.72
C SER A 122 -12.60 -31.84 26.84
N GLY A 123 -11.49 -31.76 27.58
CA GLY A 123 -11.26 -32.59 28.76
C GLY A 123 -12.28 -32.32 29.87
N LEU A 124 -12.57 -31.04 30.13
CA LEU A 124 -13.54 -30.62 31.15
C LEU A 124 -14.98 -31.01 30.77
N VAL A 125 -15.36 -30.81 29.51
CA VAL A 125 -16.68 -31.23 29.02
C VAL A 125 -16.86 -32.74 29.19
N ARG A 126 -15.87 -33.56 28.80
CA ARG A 126 -15.93 -35.02 28.97
C ARG A 126 -16.05 -35.46 30.43
N ALA A 127 -15.38 -34.76 31.35
CA ALA A 127 -15.50 -35.02 32.78
C ALA A 127 -16.89 -34.66 33.35
N SER A 128 -17.59 -33.75 32.67
CA SER A 128 -18.87 -33.17 33.12
C SER A 128 -20.10 -33.79 32.47
N VAL A 129 -19.96 -34.49 31.34
CA VAL A 129 -21.07 -35.20 30.69
C VAL A 129 -21.53 -36.37 31.58
N PRO A 130 -22.83 -36.51 31.90
CA PRO A 130 -23.37 -37.46 32.90
C PRO A 130 -23.30 -38.95 32.56
N ASN A 131 -22.37 -39.40 31.70
CA ASN A 131 -22.28 -40.81 31.31
C ASN A 131 -21.56 -41.70 32.34
N ASN A 132 -21.28 -41.15 33.54
CA ASN A 132 -20.82 -41.89 34.71
C ASN A 132 -22.01 -42.20 35.62
N PRO A 133 -22.46 -43.47 35.73
CA PRO A 133 -23.59 -43.86 36.60
C PRO A 133 -23.32 -43.67 38.12
N GLY A 134 -22.19 -43.09 38.52
CA GLY A 134 -21.82 -42.78 39.90
C GLY A 134 -21.83 -41.28 40.26
N LEU A 135 -22.04 -40.37 39.30
CA LEU A 135 -22.20 -38.94 39.61
C LEU A 135 -23.67 -38.69 39.95
N ALA A 136 -23.99 -38.88 41.23
CA ALA A 136 -25.27 -38.46 41.78
C ALA A 136 -25.54 -36.99 41.39
N GLN A 137 -26.77 -36.71 40.98
CA GLN A 137 -27.33 -35.37 40.76
C GLN A 137 -27.05 -34.50 42.00
N GLY A 138 -25.91 -33.81 42.04
CA GLY A 138 -25.45 -33.14 43.26
C GLY A 138 -23.95 -32.85 43.36
N VAL A 139 -23.09 -33.52 42.58
CA VAL A 139 -21.72 -33.01 42.41
C VAL A 139 -21.80 -31.86 41.41
N LEU A 140 -22.00 -30.65 41.91
CA LEU A 140 -21.64 -29.43 41.19
C LEU A 140 -20.18 -29.60 40.79
N VAL A 141 -19.90 -29.91 39.52
CA VAL A 141 -18.55 -29.78 38.96
C VAL A 141 -18.13 -28.36 39.32
N THR A 142 -17.09 -28.22 40.14
CA THR A 142 -16.65 -26.91 40.62
C THR A 142 -15.85 -26.24 39.50
N TRP A 143 -16.56 -25.86 38.43
CA TRP A 143 -16.03 -25.09 37.31
C TRP A 143 -15.29 -23.84 37.76
N ARG A 144 -15.43 -23.37 39.01
CA ARG A 144 -14.75 -22.20 39.54
C ARG A 144 -13.22 -22.25 39.38
N GLU A 145 -12.56 -23.36 39.70
CA GLU A 145 -11.09 -23.45 39.62
C GLU A 145 -10.62 -23.66 38.17
N GLU A 146 -11.33 -24.49 37.41
CA GLU A 146 -11.02 -24.78 36.00
C GLU A 146 -11.34 -23.58 35.07
N THR A 147 -12.33 -22.75 35.41
CA THR A 147 -12.63 -21.50 34.70
C THR A 147 -11.59 -20.42 34.94
N GLU A 148 -10.86 -20.46 36.05
CA GLU A 148 -9.72 -19.56 36.29
C GLU A 148 -8.54 -19.92 35.37
N GLN A 149 -8.30 -21.22 35.18
CA GLN A 149 -7.32 -21.69 34.20
C GLN A 149 -7.71 -21.31 32.76
N LEU A 150 -8.97 -21.52 32.36
CA LEU A 150 -9.48 -21.09 31.06
C LEU A 150 -9.38 -19.57 30.90
N ALA A 151 -9.73 -18.79 31.93
CA ALA A 151 -9.60 -17.34 31.90
C ALA A 151 -8.14 -16.89 31.70
N GLY A 152 -7.17 -17.59 32.30
CA GLY A 152 -5.75 -17.36 32.09
C GLY A 152 -5.31 -17.64 30.64
N GLN A 153 -5.81 -18.71 30.03
CA GLN A 153 -5.55 -19.01 28.61
C GLN A 153 -6.19 -17.97 27.68
N TYR A 154 -7.42 -17.53 27.95
CA TYR A 154 -8.03 -16.43 27.17
C TYR A 154 -7.22 -15.13 27.25
N ALA A 155 -6.67 -14.81 28.42
CA ALA A 155 -5.81 -13.64 28.59
C ALA A 155 -4.51 -13.76 27.79
N SER A 156 -3.96 -14.97 27.62
CA SER A 156 -2.80 -15.19 26.75
C SER A 156 -3.18 -15.06 25.27
N LEU A 157 -4.29 -15.66 24.84
CA LEU A 157 -4.78 -15.53 23.45
C LEU A 157 -5.02 -14.05 23.10
N GLU A 158 -5.72 -13.31 23.97
CA GLU A 158 -5.99 -11.89 23.79
C GLU A 158 -4.69 -11.09 23.69
N LYS A 159 -3.74 -11.34 24.59
CA LYS A 159 -2.43 -10.66 24.58
C LYS A 159 -1.62 -10.98 23.33
N SER A 160 -1.64 -12.22 22.85
CA SER A 160 -0.94 -12.66 21.65
C SER A 160 -1.56 -12.04 20.38
N VAL A 161 -2.90 -11.95 20.30
CA VAL A 161 -3.59 -11.23 19.21
C VAL A 161 -3.34 -9.72 19.28
N ASP A 162 -3.35 -9.12 20.47
CA ASP A 162 -3.07 -7.69 20.65
C ASP A 162 -1.63 -7.33 20.31
N LYS A 163 -0.69 -8.17 20.69
CA LYS A 163 0.71 -8.03 20.28
C LYS A 163 0.82 -8.06 18.76
N LEU A 164 0.21 -9.05 18.11
CA LEU A 164 0.15 -9.14 16.65
C LEU A 164 -0.40 -7.85 16.03
N MET A 165 -1.56 -7.38 16.49
CA MET A 165 -2.16 -6.15 16.02
C MET A 165 -1.23 -4.95 16.20
N SER A 166 -0.56 -4.83 17.35
CA SER A 166 0.37 -3.74 17.62
C SER A 166 1.62 -3.78 16.72
N ASP A 167 2.17 -4.97 16.44
CA ASP A 167 3.30 -5.13 15.55
C ASP A 167 2.93 -4.84 14.09
N LEU A 168 1.72 -5.22 13.66
CA LEU A 168 1.16 -4.83 12.36
C LEU A 168 1.02 -3.31 12.22
N VAL A 169 0.45 -2.65 13.23
CA VAL A 169 0.27 -1.19 13.23
C VAL A 169 1.61 -0.47 13.20
N ARG A 170 2.61 -0.99 13.93
CA ARG A 170 3.97 -0.43 13.90
C ARG A 170 4.65 -0.59 12.55
N ASP A 171 4.62 -1.79 11.94
CA ASP A 171 5.18 -2.01 10.59
C ASP A 171 4.47 -1.14 9.53
N ARG A 172 3.15 -0.94 9.69
CA ARG A 172 2.38 -0.02 8.87
C ARG A 172 2.89 1.40 9.03
N ASP A 173 3.00 1.92 10.24
CA ASP A 173 3.36 3.31 10.49
C ASP A 173 4.75 3.65 9.90
N ASP A 174 5.71 2.72 10.02
CA ASP A 174 7.05 2.87 9.43
C ASP A 174 7.00 2.97 7.90
N LYS A 175 6.25 2.08 7.24
CA LYS A 175 6.10 2.07 5.77
C LYS A 175 5.32 3.28 5.26
N VAL A 176 4.25 3.62 5.96
CA VAL A 176 3.39 4.76 5.63
C VAL A 176 4.20 6.06 5.72
N ALA A 177 5.00 6.25 6.78
CA ALA A 177 5.86 7.42 6.93
C ALA A 177 6.87 7.57 5.78
N LEU A 178 7.50 6.47 5.35
CA LEU A 178 8.40 6.46 4.20
C LEU A 178 7.67 6.85 2.91
N VAL A 179 6.50 6.28 2.64
CA VAL A 179 5.70 6.57 1.46
C VAL A 179 5.27 8.05 1.42
N TYR A 180 4.80 8.60 2.54
CA TYR A 180 4.45 10.02 2.63
C TYR A 180 5.67 10.93 2.39
N THR A 181 6.82 10.58 2.95
CA THR A 181 8.06 11.35 2.73
C THR A 181 8.48 11.36 1.26
N LEU A 182 8.41 10.20 0.58
CA LEU A 182 8.69 10.11 -0.85
C LEU A 182 7.66 10.87 -1.69
N LEU A 183 6.37 10.79 -1.36
CA LEU A 183 5.29 11.45 -2.09
C LEU A 183 5.40 12.98 -2.01
N VAL A 184 5.66 13.50 -0.80
CA VAL A 184 5.87 14.95 -0.60
C VAL A 184 7.13 15.40 -1.32
N GLY A 185 8.23 14.65 -1.20
CA GLY A 185 9.48 14.94 -1.91
C GLY A 185 9.30 14.96 -3.43
N ALA A 186 8.65 13.94 -3.99
CA ALA A 186 8.36 13.85 -5.43
C ALA A 186 7.45 15.00 -5.89
N SER A 187 6.45 15.38 -5.09
CA SER A 187 5.54 16.49 -5.40
C SER A 187 6.29 17.82 -5.44
N VAL A 188 7.18 18.07 -4.49
CA VAL A 188 8.02 19.27 -4.48
C VAL A 188 8.92 19.32 -5.72
N ILE A 189 9.58 18.22 -6.07
CA ILE A 189 10.41 18.12 -7.27
C ILE A 189 9.58 18.34 -8.53
N ALA A 190 8.39 17.76 -8.62
CA ALA A 190 7.49 17.93 -9.74
C ALA A 190 7.08 19.39 -9.94
N ILE A 191 6.76 20.11 -8.86
CA ILE A 191 6.45 21.54 -8.87
C ILE A 191 7.66 22.35 -9.37
N LEU A 192 8.87 22.05 -8.89
CA LEU A 192 10.09 22.75 -9.31
C LEU A 192 10.38 22.53 -10.79
N ILE A 193 10.22 21.30 -11.30
CA ILE A 193 10.41 20.97 -12.71
C ILE A 193 9.35 21.65 -13.58
N ALA A 194 8.08 21.65 -13.16
CA ALA A 194 7.01 22.33 -13.86
C ALA A 194 7.27 23.85 -13.96
N ALA A 195 7.67 24.49 -12.85
CA ALA A 195 8.01 25.91 -12.83
C ALA A 195 9.20 26.23 -13.76
N CYS A 196 10.25 25.41 -13.72
CA CYS A 196 11.40 25.54 -14.61
C CYS A 196 11.00 25.37 -16.09
N GLY A 197 10.14 24.38 -16.39
CA GLY A 197 9.60 24.15 -17.73
C GLY A 197 8.82 25.33 -18.28
N VAL A 198 7.89 25.89 -17.49
CA VAL A 198 7.09 27.08 -17.91
C VAL A 198 7.98 28.29 -18.16
N TRP A 199 8.92 28.57 -17.24
CA TRP A 199 9.85 29.68 -17.39
C TRP A 199 10.71 29.54 -18.65
N PHE A 200 11.16 28.32 -18.94
CA PHE A 200 12.02 28.04 -20.09
C PHE A 200 11.28 28.11 -21.43
N ILE A 201 10.06 27.54 -21.52
CA ILE A 201 9.20 27.67 -22.70
C ILE A 201 8.95 29.14 -23.02
N SER A 202 8.64 29.96 -22.01
CA SER A 202 8.48 31.41 -22.16
C SER A 202 9.72 32.05 -22.79
N ARG A 203 10.92 31.72 -22.30
CA ARG A 203 12.18 32.28 -22.82
C ARG A 203 12.51 31.85 -24.25
N GLN A 204 12.08 30.67 -24.68
CA GLN A 204 12.36 30.17 -26.04
C GLN A 204 11.38 30.71 -27.10
N LEU A 205 10.12 30.95 -26.73
CA LEU A 205 9.07 31.31 -27.69
C LEU A 205 9.00 32.82 -27.95
N VAL A 206 9.41 33.64 -26.97
CA VAL A 206 9.34 35.10 -27.07
C VAL A 206 10.31 35.71 -28.11
N PRO A 207 11.59 35.29 -28.23
CA PRO A 207 12.51 35.84 -29.24
C PRO A 207 12.04 35.70 -30.69
N PRO A 208 11.61 34.50 -31.18
CA PRO A 208 11.15 34.35 -32.56
C PRO A 208 9.84 35.10 -32.83
N LEU A 209 8.91 35.15 -31.87
CA LEU A 209 7.69 35.98 -31.99
C LEU A 209 8.00 37.47 -32.13
N LYS A 210 8.98 37.98 -31.37
CA LYS A 210 9.42 39.37 -31.52
C LYS A 210 10.03 39.63 -32.89
N ALA A 211 10.71 38.65 -33.48
CA ALA A 211 11.28 38.78 -34.82
C ALA A 211 10.19 38.84 -35.90
N THR A 212 9.16 37.98 -35.82
CA THR A 212 8.05 37.99 -36.79
C THR A 212 7.18 39.24 -36.66
N VAL A 213 6.91 39.72 -35.45
CA VAL A 213 6.18 40.98 -35.24
C VAL A 213 6.95 42.16 -35.81
N ARG A 214 8.26 42.24 -35.59
CA ARG A 214 9.09 43.31 -36.18
C ARG A 214 9.12 43.25 -37.71
N LEU A 215 9.12 42.06 -38.30
CA LEU A 215 9.02 41.90 -39.75
C LEU A 215 7.69 42.43 -40.28
N ALA A 216 6.58 42.07 -39.62
CA ALA A 216 5.26 42.58 -39.96
C ALA A 216 5.17 44.11 -39.78
N GLU A 217 5.79 44.66 -38.73
CA GLU A 217 5.86 46.10 -38.48
C GLU A 217 6.69 46.83 -39.54
N ARG A 218 7.83 46.26 -39.99
CA ARG A 218 8.61 46.80 -41.12
C ARG A 218 7.83 46.80 -42.43
N ILE A 219 7.11 45.71 -42.72
CA ILE A 219 6.22 45.60 -43.89
C ILE A 219 5.09 46.66 -43.79
N ALA A 220 4.48 46.82 -42.62
CA ALA A 220 3.43 47.81 -42.39
C ALA A 220 3.94 49.26 -42.47
N SER A 221 5.20 49.51 -42.10
CA SER A 221 5.85 50.81 -42.26
C SER A 221 6.35 51.09 -43.68
N GLY A 222 6.11 50.18 -44.64
CA GLY A 222 6.50 50.34 -46.04
C GLY A 222 8.00 50.11 -46.31
N ASP A 223 8.73 49.52 -45.36
CA ASP A 223 10.15 49.17 -45.49
C ASP A 223 10.27 47.79 -46.17
N LEU A 224 9.98 47.78 -47.48
CA LEU A 224 10.08 46.61 -48.35
C LEU A 224 11.49 46.49 -48.96
N VAL A 225 12.53 46.57 -48.14
CA VAL A 225 13.87 46.19 -48.59
C VAL A 225 13.91 44.66 -48.66
N ASP A 226 13.81 44.17 -49.89
CA ASP A 226 13.91 42.76 -50.23
C ASP A 226 15.25 42.18 -49.77
N VAL A 227 15.21 41.13 -48.97
CA VAL A 227 16.41 40.38 -48.57
C VAL A 227 16.56 39.17 -49.51
N GLU A 228 16.42 39.38 -50.82
CA GLU A 228 16.58 38.33 -51.85
C GLU A 228 18.02 38.25 -52.41
N GLU A 229 19.01 38.94 -51.84
CA GLU A 229 20.39 38.91 -52.38
C GLU A 229 21.36 37.93 -51.68
N SER A 230 20.94 37.17 -50.65
CA SER A 230 21.84 36.19 -50.01
C SER A 230 21.76 34.76 -50.55
N TRP A 231 20.75 34.44 -51.37
CA TRP A 231 20.54 33.08 -51.89
C TRP A 231 21.35 32.77 -53.16
N LEU A 232 21.85 33.79 -53.87
CA LEU A 232 22.65 33.62 -55.09
C LEU A 232 24.10 33.15 -54.83
N PHE A 233 24.63 33.28 -53.60
CA PHE A 233 25.95 32.76 -53.25
C PHE A 233 25.94 31.29 -52.81
N ALA A 234 24.79 30.73 -52.43
CA ALA A 234 24.69 29.34 -51.97
C ALA A 234 24.67 28.30 -53.11
N PHE A 235 24.27 28.68 -54.33
CA PHE A 235 24.19 27.77 -55.48
C PHE A 235 25.40 27.82 -56.43
N LYS A 236 26.28 28.81 -56.31
CA LYS A 236 27.46 28.94 -57.20
C LYS A 236 28.61 27.99 -56.84
N GLY A 237 28.53 27.26 -55.73
CA GLY A 237 29.50 26.23 -55.32
C GLY A 237 29.22 24.81 -55.83
N VAL A 238 28.21 24.60 -56.69
CA VAL A 238 27.80 23.27 -57.18
C VAL A 238 27.98 23.10 -58.70
N ALA A 239 28.50 24.12 -59.41
CA ALA A 239 28.62 24.11 -60.87
C ALA A 239 30.06 24.26 -61.40
N ASP A 240 31.08 23.98 -60.58
CA ASP A 240 32.46 23.77 -61.03
C ASP A 240 32.89 22.34 -60.68
N PHE A 241 32.41 21.39 -61.48
CA PHE A 241 33.02 20.07 -61.69
C PHE A 241 32.77 19.62 -63.13
#